data_AF-A0A8B0SSQ6-F1
#
_entry.id   AF-A0A8B0SSQ6-F1
#
_cell.length_a   1.000
_cell.length_b   1.000
_cell.length_c   1.000
_cell.angle_alpha   90.00
_cell.angle_beta   90.00
_cell.angle_gamma   90.00
#
_symmetry.space_group_name_H-M   'P 1'
#
loop_
_entity.id
_entity.type
_entity.pdbx_description
1 polymer ?
#
loop_
_entity_poly.entity_id
_entity_poly.type
_entity_poly.pdbx_seq_one_letter_code
_entity_poly.pdbx_strand_id
1 'polypeptide(L)'
;MEAEYQLKAADANIGAARAAFFPSITLTSGLSASSTELSSLFTSGSGMWNFIPKIEIPIFLMLAGIKANLKLAEIRQQQSVVNYEQKNSVSL
;
A
#
# COMPACT_ATOMS: atom_id res chain seq x y z
N MET A 1 13.99 -14.97 16.87
CA MET A 1 12.69 -14.50 16.37
C MET A 1 12.77 -13.16 15.66
N GLU A 2 13.29 -12.09 16.28
CA GLU A 2 13.35 -10.76 15.66
C GLU A 2 13.94 -10.73 14.25
N ALA A 3 15.13 -11.32 14.01
CA ALA A 3 15.75 -11.32 12.68
C ALA A 3 14.95 -12.10 11.63
N GLU A 4 14.20 -13.13 12.03
CA GLU A 4 13.32 -13.88 11.14
C GLU A 4 12.09 -13.05 10.74
N TYR A 5 11.50 -12.32 11.69
CA TYR A 5 10.41 -11.38 11.39
C TYR A 5 10.88 -10.23 10.49
N GLN A 6 12.11 -9.74 10.68
CA GLN A 6 12.69 -8.73 9.80
C GLN A 6 12.89 -9.26 8.37
N LEU A 7 13.38 -10.50 8.21
CA LEU A 7 13.49 -11.14 6.90
C LEU A 7 12.12 -11.28 6.22
N LYS A 8 11.10 -11.77 6.92
CA LYS A 8 9.72 -11.87 6.41
C LYS A 8 9.14 -10.52 6.01
N ALA A 9 9.38 -9.47 6.81
CA ALA A 9 8.95 -8.12 6.48
C ALA A 9 9.66 -7.60 5.22
N ALA A 10 10.94 -7.90 5.03
CA ALA A 10 11.69 -7.52 3.85
C ALA A 10 11.16 -8.21 2.57
N ASP A 11 10.81 -9.49 2.64
CA ASP A 11 10.18 -10.20 1.52
C ASP A 11 8.79 -9.61 1.17
N ALA A 12 7.99 -9.24 2.18
CA ALA A 12 6.71 -8.56 1.97
C ALA A 12 6.89 -7.20 1.27
N ASN A 13 7.94 -6.46 1.62
CA ASN A 13 8.27 -5.19 0.96
C ASN A 13 8.67 -5.37 -0.51
N ILE A 14 9.37 -6.45 -0.88
CA ILE A 14 9.60 -6.79 -2.30
C ILE A 14 8.27 -7.03 -3.01
N GLY A 15 7.36 -7.77 -2.38
CA GLY A 15 6.01 -8.00 -2.90
C GLY A 15 5.26 -6.69 -3.17
N ALA A 16 5.28 -5.76 -2.21
CA ALA A 16 4.68 -4.44 -2.35
C ALA A 16 5.33 -3.61 -3.48
N ALA A 17 6.66 -3.63 -3.59
CA ALA A 17 7.39 -2.92 -4.65
C ALA A 17 7.11 -3.51 -6.04
N ARG A 18 6.90 -4.83 -6.16
CA ARG A 18 6.44 -5.48 -7.40
C ARG A 18 4.98 -5.13 -7.71
N ALA A 19 4.12 -5.04 -6.70
CA ALA A 19 2.72 -4.68 -6.87
C ALA A 19 2.53 -3.27 -7.47
N ALA A 20 3.48 -2.36 -7.21
CA ALA A 20 3.46 -1.01 -7.77
C ALA A 20 3.57 -0.95 -9.31
N PHE A 21 3.93 -2.05 -9.99
CA PHE A 21 3.90 -2.14 -11.47
C PHE A 21 2.50 -2.37 -12.05
N PHE A 22 1.54 -2.78 -11.22
CA PHE A 22 0.16 -3.03 -11.67
C PHE A 22 -0.71 -1.78 -11.47
N PRO A 23 -1.82 -1.67 -12.22
CA PRO A 23 -2.81 -0.63 -11.97
C PRO A 23 -3.29 -0.62 -10.53
N SER A 24 -3.42 0.57 -9.93
CA SER A 24 -4.07 0.74 -8.64
C SER A 24 -5.55 1.04 -8.84
N ILE A 25 -6.41 0.39 -8.06
CA ILE A 25 -7.86 0.59 -8.07
C ILE A 25 -8.26 1.13 -6.69
N THR A 26 -8.81 2.33 -6.66
CA THR A 26 -9.33 2.98 -5.45
C THR A 26 -10.84 3.06 -5.54
N LEU A 27 -11.52 2.62 -4.48
CA LEU A 27 -12.97 2.66 -4.39
C LEU A 27 -13.38 3.57 -3.26
N THR A 28 -13.87 4.76 -3.60
CA THR A 28 -14.38 5.71 -2.61
C THR A 28 -15.90 5.60 -2.58
N SER A 29 -16.46 5.42 -1.39
CA SER A 29 -17.92 5.49 -1.19
C SER A 29 -18.21 6.27 0.07
N GLY A 30 -19.36 6.93 0.10
CA GLY A 30 -19.75 7.75 1.23
C GLY A 30 -21.24 7.93 1.31
N LEU A 31 -21.71 8.14 2.53
CA LEU A 31 -23.07 8.55 2.85
C LEU A 31 -22.97 9.95 3.45
N SER A 32 -23.81 10.86 2.99
CA SER A 32 -23.90 12.21 3.53
C SER A 32 -25.36 12.64 3.63
N ALA A 33 -25.60 13.71 4.36
CA ALA A 33 -26.87 14.40 4.39
C ALA A 33 -26.62 15.82 3.86
N SER A 34 -27.48 16.30 2.97
CA SER A 34 -27.41 17.65 2.42
C SER A 34 -28.80 18.27 2.40
N SER A 35 -28.89 19.52 2.86
CA SER A 35 -30.12 20.31 2.80
C SER A 35 -29.78 21.80 2.76
N THR A 36 -30.70 22.60 2.20
CA THR A 36 -30.62 24.07 2.22
C THR A 36 -30.88 24.66 3.61
N GLU A 37 -31.55 23.91 4.49
CA GLU A 37 -31.83 24.30 5.87
C GLU A 37 -31.33 23.23 6.86
N LEU A 38 -30.77 23.66 8.00
CA LEU A 38 -30.25 22.72 9.01
C LEU A 38 -31.37 21.88 9.65
N SER A 39 -32.57 22.44 9.79
CA SER A 39 -33.77 21.79 10.34
C SER A 39 -34.18 20.53 9.54
N SER A 40 -33.88 20.50 8.24
CA SER A 40 -34.25 19.39 7.35
C SER A 40 -33.08 18.48 6.99
N LEU A 41 -31.89 18.70 7.58
CA LEU A 41 -30.67 17.96 7.25
C LEU A 41 -30.81 16.43 7.44
N PHE A 42 -31.60 15.97 8.41
CA PHE A 42 -31.80 14.52 8.67
C PHE A 42 -33.22 14.03 8.37
N THR A 43 -33.93 14.72 7.47
CA THR A 43 -35.30 14.35 7.08
C THR A 43 -35.31 13.35 5.93
N SER A 44 -36.46 12.71 5.70
CA SER A 44 -36.64 11.82 4.54
C SER A 44 -36.42 12.59 3.24
N GLY A 45 -35.35 12.26 2.51
CA GLY A 45 -35.00 12.89 1.23
C GLY A 45 -33.74 13.75 1.24
N SER A 46 -33.15 14.06 2.40
CA SER A 46 -31.87 14.78 2.50
C SER A 46 -30.63 13.87 2.41
N GLY A 47 -30.84 12.55 2.44
CA GLY A 47 -29.78 11.56 2.33
C GLY A 47 -29.18 11.53 0.93
N MET A 48 -27.86 11.60 0.86
CA MET A 48 -27.06 11.47 -0.34
C MET A 48 -26.07 10.31 -0.18
N TRP A 49 -25.76 9.66 -1.28
CA TRP A 49 -24.69 8.66 -1.33
C TRP A 49 -23.82 8.94 -2.54
N ASN A 50 -22.54 8.58 -2.42
CA ASN A 50 -21.60 8.64 -3.53
C ASN A 50 -20.81 7.35 -3.63
N PHE A 51 -20.43 7.01 -4.86
CA PHE A 51 -19.60 5.89 -5.21
C PHE A 51 -18.71 6.31 -6.38
N ILE A 52 -17.41 6.41 -6.12
CA ILE A 52 -16.41 6.97 -7.02
C ILE A 52 -15.26 5.95 -7.14
N PRO A 53 -15.32 5.04 -8.12
CA PRO A 53 -14.19 4.19 -8.47
C PRO A 53 -13.15 5.00 -9.26
N LYS A 54 -11.86 4.77 -8.99
CA LYS A 54 -10.74 5.35 -9.71
C LYS A 54 -9.72 4.27 -10.05
N ILE A 55 -9.21 4.30 -11.29
CA ILE A 55 -8.16 3.40 -11.75
C ILE A 55 -6.97 4.26 -12.18
N GLU A 56 -5.77 3.94 -11.69
CA GLU A 56 -4.52 4.61 -12.04
C GLU A 56 -3.56 3.62 -12.71
N ILE A 57 -3.10 3.94 -13.93
CA ILE A 57 -2.18 3.11 -14.70
C ILE A 57 -0.85 3.86 -14.89
N PRO A 58 0.27 3.37 -14.33
CA PRO A 58 1.56 4.05 -14.38
C PRO A 58 2.30 3.82 -15.70
N ILE A 59 1.92 4.49 -16.80
CA ILE A 59 2.48 4.24 -18.15
C ILE A 59 3.98 4.61 -18.24
N PHE A 60 4.38 5.78 -17.72
CA PHE A 60 5.77 6.28 -17.80
C PHE A 60 6.61 6.02 -16.55
N LEU A 61 5.97 5.87 -15.38
CA LEU A 61 6.65 5.64 -14.09
C LEU A 61 7.31 4.26 -13.99
N MET A 62 6.85 3.29 -14.80
CA MET A 62 7.43 1.95 -14.90
C MET A 62 8.86 1.94 -15.44
N LEU A 63 9.30 3.00 -16.14
CA LEU A 63 10.62 3.02 -16.78
C LEU A 63 11.76 3.35 -15.81
N ALA A 64 11.52 4.17 -14.77
CA ALA A 64 12.59 4.62 -13.86
C ALA A 64 12.20 4.52 -12.38
N GLY A 65 11.09 5.15 -11.96
CA GLY A 65 10.76 5.30 -10.54
C GLY A 65 10.42 3.98 -9.84
N ILE A 66 9.56 3.16 -10.43
CA ILE A 66 9.07 1.92 -9.80
C ILE A 66 10.19 0.86 -9.77
N LYS A 67 11.03 0.81 -10.81
CA LYS A 67 12.22 -0.09 -10.86
C LYS A 67 13.23 0.24 -9.77
N ALA A 68 13.49 1.53 -9.52
CA ALA A 68 14.41 1.94 -8.46
C ALA A 68 13.88 1.52 -7.07
N ASN A 69 12.57 1.62 -6.84
CA ASN A 69 11.95 1.17 -5.60
C ASN A 69 12.07 -0.36 -5.42
N LEU A 70 11.78 -1.14 -6.47
CA LEU A 70 12.01 -2.59 -6.44
C LEU A 70 13.46 -2.93 -6.11
N LYS A 71 14.42 -2.25 -6.73
CA LYS A 71 15.84 -2.50 -6.48
C LYS A 71 16.23 -2.19 -5.03
N LEU A 72 15.70 -1.11 -4.46
CA LEU A 72 15.90 -0.77 -3.06
C LEU A 72 15.32 -1.83 -2.12
N ALA A 73 14.14 -2.36 -2.42
CA ALA A 73 13.52 -3.42 -1.64
C ALA A 73 14.36 -4.71 -1.67
N GLU A 74 14.90 -5.08 -2.84
CA GLU A 74 15.82 -6.22 -2.99
C GLU A 74 17.10 -6.06 -2.14
N ILE A 75 17.72 -4.88 -2.18
CA ILE A 75 18.93 -4.60 -1.38
C ILE A 75 18.65 -4.72 0.12
N ARG A 76 17.50 -4.20 0.59
CA ARG A 76 17.10 -4.31 2.00
C ARG A 76 16.83 -5.75 2.43
N GLN A 77 16.31 -6.57 1.53
CA GLN A 77 16.13 -8.00 1.78
C GLN A 77 17.46 -8.72 1.91
N GLN A 78 18.42 -8.44 1.02
CA GLN A 78 19.77 -9.00 1.10
C GLN A 78 20.45 -8.64 2.42
N GLN A 79 20.32 -7.40 2.89
CA GLN A 79 20.81 -6.98 4.20
C GLN A 79 20.15 -7.77 5.36
N SER A 80 18.84 -8.04 5.25
CA SER A 80 18.11 -8.81 6.26
C SER A 80 18.53 -10.28 6.29
N VAL A 81 18.85 -10.87 5.14
CA VAL A 81 19.43 -12.23 5.06
C VAL A 81 20.78 -12.28 5.78
N VAL A 82 21.68 -11.33 5.50
CA VAL A 82 22.99 -11.26 6.17
C VAL A 82 22.82 -11.12 7.69
N ASN A 83 21.92 -10.26 8.16
CA ASN A 83 21.65 -10.10 9.59
C ASN A 83 21.09 -11.37 10.24
N TYR A 84 20.23 -12.10 9.51
CA TYR A 84 19.71 -13.39 9.96
C TYR A 84 20.83 -14.43 10.08
N GLU A 85 21.69 -14.53 9.05
CA GLU A 85 22.83 -15.45 9.04
C GLU A 85 23.83 -15.13 10.15
N GLN A 86 24.16 -13.85 10.38
CA GLN A 86 25.01 -13.41 11.48
C GLN A 86 24.44 -13.79 12.85
N LYS A 87 23.13 -13.59 13.06
CA LYS A 87 22.48 -13.91 14.33
C LYS A 87 22.41 -15.42 14.57
N ASN A 88 22.31 -16.22 13.50
CA ASN A 88 22.39 -17.67 13.56
C ASN A 88 23.83 -18.18 13.80
N SER A 89 24.84 -17.59 13.14
CA SER A 89 26.24 -17.99 13.29
C SER A 89 26.87 -17.62 14.63
N VAL A 90 26.40 -16.54 15.28
CA VAL A 90 26.80 -16.16 16.65
C VAL A 90 26.14 -17.05 17.72
N SER A 91 25.09 -17.80 17.36
CA SER A 91 24.34 -18.64 18.30
C SER A 91 24.81 -20.12 18.33
N LEU A 92 25.80 -20.49 17.52
CA LEU A 92 26.47 -21.81 17.49
C LEU A 92 27.86 -21.69 18.13
#